data_AF-A0AAW9ECG8-F1
#
_entry.id   AF-A0AAW9ECG8-F1
#
_cell.length_a   1.000
_cell.length_b   1.000
_cell.length_c   1.000
_cell.angle_alpha   90.00
_cell.angle_beta   90.00
_cell.angle_gamma   90.00
#
_symmetry.space_group_name_H-M   'P 1'
#
loop_
_entity.id
_entity.type
_entity.pdbx_description
1 polymer ?
#
loop_
_entity_poly.entity_id
_entity_poly.type
_entity_poly.pdbx_seq_one_letter_code
_entity_poly.pdbx_strand_id
1 'polypeptide(L)' 'MQKGNIWVVDDDSSIRWVLERAITREGLTCKTFEHANDVLSA' A
#
# COMPACT_ATOMS: atom_id res chain seq x y z
N MET A 1 3.44 -8.17 -18.45
CA MET A 1 3.44 -8.20 -16.97
C MET A 1 2.09 -7.72 -16.50
N GLN A 2 1.35 -8.52 -15.71
CA GLN A 2 0.20 -7.97 -14.99
C GLN A 2 0.71 -6.89 -14.04
N LYS A 3 0.12 -5.70 -14.07
CA LYS A 3 0.36 -4.68 -13.05
C LYS A 3 -0.30 -5.20 -11.77
N GLY A 4 0.52 -5.71 -10.85
CA GLY A 4 0.04 -6.14 -9.54
C GLY A 4 -0.45 -4.92 -8.76
N ASN A 5 -1.67 -5.00 -8.22
CA ASN A 5 -2.14 -4.07 -7.21
C ASN A 5 -1.67 -4.57 -5.85
N ILE A 6 -0.82 -3.81 -5.17
CA ILE A 6 -0.30 -4.13 -3.84
C ILE A 6 -1.04 -3.29 -2.81
N TRP A 7 -1.55 -3.96 -1.76
CA TRP A 7 -2.20 -3.31 -0.63
C TRP A 7 -1.34 -3.48 0.62
N VAL A 8 -1.12 -2.38 1.35
CA VAL A 8 -0.29 -2.35 2.57
C VAL A 8 -1.16 -1.89 3.73
N VAL A 9 -1.10 -2.62 4.84
CA VAL A 9 -1.80 -2.27 6.08
C VAL A 9 -0.77 -2.18 7.18
N ASP A 10 -0.67 -1.02 7.81
CA ASP A 10 0.28 -0.76 8.89
C ASP A 10 -0.22 0.44 9.70
N ASP A 11 -0.07 0.45 11.02
CA ASP A 11 -0.52 1.56 11.87
C ASP A 11 0.47 2.74 11.87
N ASP A 12 1.74 2.52 11.51
CA ASP A 12 2.75 3.57 11.40
C ASP A 12 2.75 4.23 10.01
N SER A 13 2.40 5.53 9.98
CA SER A 13 2.39 6.34 8.76
C SER A 13 3.74 6.41 8.04
N SER A 14 4.86 6.32 8.77
CA SER A 14 6.21 6.37 8.22
C SER A 14 6.52 5.12 7.41
N ILE A 15 6.10 3.95 7.91
CA ILE A 15 6.26 2.66 7.21
C ILE A 15 5.39 2.65 5.94
N ARG A 16 4.12 3.07 6.05
CA ARG A 16 3.21 3.19 4.90
C ARG A 16 3.81 4.07 3.80
N TRP A 17 4.35 5.23 4.18
CA TRP A 17 4.96 6.17 3.23
C TRP A 17 6.18 5.57 2.52
N VAL A 18 7.10 4.93 3.26
CA VAL A 18 8.30 4.31 2.66
C VAL A 18 7.91 3.20 1.67
N LEU A 19 6.97 2.33 2.05
CA LEU A 19 6.53 1.22 1.22
C LEU A 19 5.80 1.70 -0.04
N GLU A 20 4.88 2.67 0.10
CA GLU A 20 4.18 3.27 -1.04
C GLU A 20 5.16 3.86 -2.05
N ARG A 21 6.16 4.62 -1.59
CA ARG A 21 7.18 5.21 -2.49
C ARG A 21 8.06 4.16 -3.17
N ALA A 22 8.44 3.10 -2.46
CA ALA A 22 9.25 2.03 -3.03
C ALA A 22 8.47 1.24 -4.09
N ILE A 23 7.23 0.86 -3.81
CA ILE A 23 6.37 0.08 -4.71
C ILE A 23 6.01 0.90 -5.97
N THR A 24 5.63 2.17 -5.79
CA THR A 24 5.28 3.05 -6.92
C THR A 24 6.48 3.36 -7.81
N ARG A 25 7.70 3.41 -7.26
CA ARG A 25 8.95 3.57 -8.03
C ARG A 25 9.21 2.40 -8.99
N GLU A 26 8.79 1.19 -8.62
CA GLU A 26 8.87 -0.01 -9.48
C GLU A 26 7.73 -0.08 -10.52
N GLY A 27 6.90 0.97 -10.61
CA GLY A 27 5.79 1.04 -11.57
C GLY A 27 4.58 0.19 -11.21
N LEU A 28 4.51 -0.27 -9.96
CA LEU A 28 3.38 -1.02 -9.40
C LEU A 28 2.40 -0.08 -8.70
N THR A 29 1.13 -0.46 -8.69
CA THR A 29 0.09 0.31 -7.97
C THR A 29 0.11 -0.09 -6.50
N CYS A 30 0.15 0.91 -5.61
CA CYS A 30 0.09 0.71 -4.17
C CYS A 30 -1.15 1.42 -3.59
N LYS A 31 -1.84 0.78 -2.65
CA LYS A 31 -2.87 1.39 -1.80
C LYS A 31 -2.51 1.08 -0.34
N THR A 32 -2.48 2.09 0.51
CA THR A 32 -2.13 1.93 1.93
C THR A 32 -3.35 2.15 2.83
N PHE A 33 -3.38 1.47 3.98
CA PHE A 33 -4.44 1.51 4.97
C PHE A 33 -3.84 1.57 6.36
N GLU A 34 -4.45 2.32 7.28
CA GLU A 34 -4.03 2.38 8.67
C GLU A 34 -4.60 1.20 9.48
N HIS A 35 -5.82 0.77 9.15
CA HIS A 35 -6.48 -0.31 9.85
C HIS A 35 -6.94 -1.43 8.91
N ALA A 36 -6.95 -2.67 9.43
CA ALA A 36 -7.43 -3.82 8.68
C ALA A 36 -8.91 -3.69 8.27
N ASN A 37 -9.74 -3.01 9.07
CA ASN A 37 -11.14 -2.78 8.73
C ASN A 37 -11.31 -1.89 7.49
N ASP A 38 -10.39 -0.95 7.26
CA ASP A 38 -10.45 -0.08 6.08
C ASP A 38 -10.28 -0.90 4.80
N VAL A 39 -9.48 -1.97 4.86
CA VAL A 39 -9.27 -2.91 3.75
C VAL A 39 -10.55 -3.64 3.38
N LEU A 40 -11.34 -4.05 4.38
CA LEU A 40 -12.59 -4.76 4.14
C LEU A 40 -13.65 -3.87 3.47
N SER A 41 -13.46 -2.55 3.50
CA SER A 41 -14.37 -1.55 2.93
C SER A 41 -13.85 -0.92 1.62
N ALA A 42 -12.75 -1.44 1.07
CA ALA A 42 -11.88 -0.75 0.10
C ALA A 42 -12.14 -0.99 -1.38
#